data_AF-A0A3C1H924-F1
#
_entry.id   AF-A0A3C1H924-F1
#
_cell.length_a   1.000
_cell.length_b   1.000
_cell.length_c   1.000
_cell.angle_alpha   90.00
_cell.angle_beta   90.00
_cell.angle_gamma   90.00
#
_symmetry.space_group_name_H-M   'P 1'
#
loop_
_entity.id
_entity.type
_entity.pdbx_description
1 polymer ?
#
loop_
_entity_poly.entity_id
_entity_poly.type
_entity_poly.pdbx_seq_one_letter_code
_entity_poly.pdbx_strand_id
1 'polypeptide(L)'
;ELVKAFPSTGGRFQIEPDASSGSYFWGAAPLLPAGSSVTVPHWPESGWQIDAEFPRHLPLPQRVSRQRDLGDSIMTAIVLAPFAPHPVEFTELGRLRVQECERVEALRTELTRCGARVEERGDTLRVHPGPLHGAEIETYNDHRMAMCFAILGLKVPGMRLKNPACVKKTFPNFFQKLAAPPPHGLGVLLRDPSTGRPLAHDELLAT
;
A
#
# COMPACT_ATOMS: atom_id res chain seq x y z
N GLU A 1 6.68 -3.78 -25.79
CA GLU A 1 7.77 -4.55 -25.13
C GLU A 1 7.30 -5.92 -24.63
N LEU A 2 6.37 -6.05 -23.67
CA LEU A 2 5.90 -7.38 -23.19
C LEU A 2 5.38 -8.30 -24.30
N VAL A 3 4.52 -7.79 -25.20
CA VAL A 3 3.98 -8.57 -26.34
C VAL A 3 5.08 -9.07 -27.29
N LYS A 4 6.20 -8.34 -27.39
CA LYS A 4 7.36 -8.77 -28.21
C LYS A 4 8.17 -9.87 -27.53
N ALA A 5 8.24 -9.84 -26.19
CA ALA A 5 8.95 -10.82 -25.39
C ALA A 5 8.14 -12.10 -25.14
N PHE A 6 6.82 -12.06 -25.34
CA PHE A 6 5.94 -13.19 -25.12
C PHE A 6 6.15 -14.26 -26.23
N PRO A 7 6.39 -15.53 -25.89
CA PRO A 7 6.73 -16.56 -26.87
C PRO A 7 5.51 -16.95 -27.72
N SER A 8 5.42 -16.43 -28.95
CA SER A 8 4.29 -16.65 -29.85
C SER A 8 4.23 -18.06 -30.49
N THR A 9 5.31 -18.83 -30.41
CA THR A 9 5.42 -20.20 -30.97
C THR A 9 5.49 -21.27 -29.88
N GLY A 10 5.11 -20.94 -28.65
CA GLY A 10 5.28 -21.80 -27.48
C GLY A 10 6.66 -21.64 -26.83
N GLY A 11 6.73 -21.86 -25.52
CA GLY A 11 7.96 -21.68 -24.73
C GLY A 11 7.69 -21.53 -23.24
N ARG A 12 8.72 -21.16 -22.48
CA ARG A 12 8.60 -20.76 -21.07
C ARG A 12 8.65 -19.23 -20.99
N PHE A 13 7.80 -18.66 -20.15
CA PHE A 13 7.79 -17.24 -19.87
C PHE A 13 7.70 -17.04 -18.36
N GLN A 14 8.69 -16.35 -17.78
CA GLN A 14 8.70 -16.05 -16.35
C GLN A 14 7.79 -14.86 -16.09
N ILE A 15 6.78 -15.06 -15.24
CA ILE A 15 5.91 -13.98 -14.77
C ILE A 15 6.63 -13.23 -13.65
N GLU A 16 6.68 -11.92 -13.76
CA GLU A 16 7.19 -11.05 -12.71
C GLU A 16 6.20 -10.98 -11.53
N PRO A 17 6.67 -10.83 -10.28
CA PRO A 17 5.81 -10.48 -9.17
C PRO A 17 5.07 -9.16 -9.42
N ASP A 18 3.90 -9.01 -8.79
CA ASP A 18 3.10 -7.78 -8.86
C ASP A 18 3.80 -6.63 -8.11
N ALA A 19 4.34 -5.66 -8.84
CA ALA A 19 5.05 -4.52 -8.27
C ALA A 19 4.13 -3.65 -7.39
N SER A 20 2.85 -3.54 -7.78
CA SER A 20 1.80 -2.88 -7.02
C SER A 20 1.70 -3.42 -5.59
N SER A 21 1.60 -4.74 -5.43
CA SER A 21 1.51 -5.42 -4.13
C SER A 21 2.83 -5.43 -3.38
N GLY A 22 3.95 -5.50 -4.10
CA GLY A 22 5.26 -5.39 -3.47
C GLY A 22 5.55 -3.99 -2.90
N SER A 23 4.89 -2.94 -3.42
CA SER A 23 5.02 -1.56 -2.90
C SER A 23 4.65 -1.43 -1.42
N TYR A 24 3.74 -2.25 -0.89
CA TYR A 24 3.36 -2.22 0.52
C TYR A 24 4.55 -2.51 1.44
N PHE A 25 5.42 -3.44 1.07
CA PHE A 25 6.60 -3.79 1.86
C PHE A 25 7.71 -2.75 1.72
N TRP A 26 7.94 -2.23 0.51
CA TRP A 26 8.83 -1.08 0.35
C TRP A 26 8.36 0.13 1.16
N GLY A 27 7.05 0.37 1.19
CA GLY A 27 6.42 1.42 1.98
C GLY A 27 6.51 1.20 3.49
N ALA A 28 6.66 -0.04 3.94
CA ALA A 28 6.91 -0.35 5.35
C ALA A 28 8.33 0.06 5.78
N ALA A 29 9.34 -0.01 4.90
CA ALA A 29 10.73 0.25 5.22
C ALA A 29 10.98 1.57 5.99
N PRO A 30 10.48 2.75 5.56
CA PRO A 30 10.67 3.99 6.30
C PRO A 30 9.90 4.06 7.64
N LEU A 31 8.96 3.14 7.90
CA LEU A 31 8.17 3.12 9.12
C LEU A 31 8.81 2.28 10.24
N LEU A 32 9.71 1.36 9.88
CA LEU A 32 10.37 0.45 10.80
C LEU A 32 11.43 1.14 11.66
N PRO A 33 11.87 0.53 12.79
CA PRO A 33 12.95 1.05 13.60
C PRO A 33 14.24 1.29 12.81
N ALA A 34 15.01 2.30 13.22
CA ALA A 34 16.30 2.60 12.59
C ALA A 34 17.22 1.37 12.57
N GLY A 35 17.87 1.13 11.44
CA GLY A 35 18.72 -0.05 11.21
C GLY A 35 17.97 -1.28 10.67
N SER A 36 16.63 -1.25 10.58
CA SER A 36 15.87 -2.27 9.87
C SER A 36 16.08 -2.16 8.36
N SER A 37 16.02 -3.29 7.66
CA SER A 37 16.01 -3.34 6.20
C SER A 37 14.84 -4.19 5.71
N VAL A 38 14.28 -3.78 4.57
CA VAL A 38 13.27 -4.56 3.86
C VAL A 38 13.83 -4.88 2.48
N THR A 39 13.65 -6.12 2.07
CA THR A 39 13.90 -6.55 0.70
C THR A 39 12.64 -7.24 0.18
N VAL A 40 12.32 -7.00 -1.09
CA VAL A 40 11.25 -7.71 -1.80
C VAL A 40 11.93 -8.59 -2.84
N PRO A 41 12.06 -9.91 -2.58
CA PRO A 41 12.75 -10.82 -3.49
C PRO A 41 12.12 -10.84 -4.88
N HIS A 42 12.95 -11.01 -5.91
CA HIS A 42 12.52 -11.07 -7.31
C HIS A 42 11.79 -9.81 -7.79
N TRP A 43 12.22 -8.62 -7.33
CA TRP A 43 11.64 -7.35 -7.75
C TRP A 43 11.67 -7.21 -9.28
N PRO A 44 10.59 -6.70 -9.92
CA PRO A 44 10.55 -6.52 -11.37
C PRO A 44 11.62 -5.53 -11.88
N GLU A 45 12.33 -5.91 -12.94
CA GLU A 45 13.39 -5.10 -13.55
C GLU A 45 13.20 -4.89 -15.06
N SER A 46 12.18 -5.50 -15.67
CA SER A 46 11.92 -5.39 -17.13
C SER A 46 11.44 -4.00 -17.58
N GLY A 47 10.98 -3.17 -16.65
CA GLY A 47 10.28 -1.92 -16.94
C GLY A 47 8.84 -2.09 -17.45
N TRP A 48 8.26 -3.30 -17.41
CA TRP A 48 6.88 -3.53 -17.84
C TRP A 48 5.84 -3.05 -16.84
N GLN A 49 6.22 -2.96 -15.56
CA GLN A 49 5.36 -2.50 -14.48
C GLN A 49 5.85 -1.15 -13.98
N ILE A 50 5.07 -0.09 -14.18
CA ILE A 50 5.43 1.26 -13.71
C ILE A 50 5.63 1.31 -12.18
N ASP A 51 4.89 0.50 -11.43
CA ASP A 51 5.00 0.42 -9.96
C ASP A 51 6.34 -0.18 -9.49
N ALA A 52 7.15 -0.75 -10.40
CA ALA A 52 8.52 -1.17 -10.09
C ALA A 52 9.42 0.01 -9.68
N GLU A 53 9.01 1.24 -10.04
CA GLU A 53 9.70 2.49 -9.70
C GLU A 53 9.43 2.97 -8.26
N PHE A 54 8.50 2.33 -7.52
CA PHE A 54 8.14 2.73 -6.16
C PHE A 54 9.32 2.96 -5.21
N PRO A 55 10.34 2.06 -5.14
CA PRO A 55 11.48 2.26 -4.24
C PRO A 55 12.28 3.53 -4.53
N ARG A 56 12.33 3.98 -5.79
CA ARG A 56 13.05 5.20 -6.20
C ARG A 56 12.34 6.48 -5.75
N HIS A 57 11.07 6.38 -5.34
CA HIS A 57 10.27 7.47 -4.79
C HIS A 57 10.36 7.54 -3.26
N LEU A 58 11.26 6.80 -2.62
CA LEU A 58 11.52 6.89 -1.19
C LEU A 58 12.89 7.54 -0.96
N PRO A 59 12.99 8.67 -0.22
CA PRO A 59 11.90 9.43 0.39
C PRO A 59 10.98 10.09 -0.65
N LEU A 60 9.72 10.35 -0.27
CA LEU A 60 8.71 10.90 -1.18
C LEU A 60 9.13 12.28 -1.72
N PRO A 61 9.07 12.51 -3.05
CA PRO A 61 9.30 13.83 -3.63
C PRO A 61 8.10 14.76 -3.36
N GLN A 62 8.23 16.05 -3.69
CA GLN A 62 7.15 17.03 -3.49
C GLN A 62 5.93 16.79 -4.37
N ARG A 63 6.10 16.09 -5.50
CA ARG A 63 5.03 15.75 -6.43
C ARG A 63 5.21 14.35 -6.98
N VAL A 64 4.12 13.59 -7.06
CA VAL A 64 4.05 12.26 -7.68
C VAL A 64 2.87 12.21 -8.64
N SER A 65 3.09 11.75 -9.86
CA SER A 65 2.10 11.56 -10.91
C SER A 65 1.63 10.11 -10.98
N ARG A 66 0.31 9.91 -11.04
CA ARG A 66 -0.26 8.59 -11.26
C ARG A 66 0.12 7.99 -12.62
N GLN A 67 0.32 8.83 -13.62
CA GLN A 67 0.53 8.38 -15.00
C GLN A 67 2.00 8.18 -15.34
N ARG A 68 2.88 8.99 -14.75
CA ARG A 68 4.31 9.02 -15.11
C ARG A 68 5.21 8.36 -14.07
N ASP A 69 4.79 8.32 -12.81
CA ASP A 69 5.67 7.95 -11.71
C ASP A 69 5.24 6.63 -11.08
N LEU A 70 3.98 6.53 -10.61
CA LEU A 70 3.45 5.35 -9.93
C LEU A 70 2.01 5.11 -10.40
N GLY A 71 1.70 3.91 -10.89
CA GLY A 71 0.36 3.61 -11.39
C GLY A 71 -0.63 3.46 -10.24
N ASP A 72 -0.49 2.37 -9.53
CA ASP A 72 -1.49 1.90 -8.59
C ASP A 72 -0.91 1.82 -7.17
N SER A 73 0.42 1.69 -7.07
CA SER A 73 1.22 1.90 -5.87
C SER A 73 1.22 3.34 -5.35
N ILE A 74 0.71 4.31 -6.13
CA ILE A 74 0.54 5.69 -5.67
C ILE A 74 -0.33 5.79 -4.41
N MET A 75 -1.27 4.86 -4.21
CA MET A 75 -2.08 4.79 -2.99
C MET A 75 -1.19 4.54 -1.75
N THR A 76 -0.19 3.67 -1.87
CA THR A 76 0.81 3.42 -0.82
C THR A 76 1.61 4.68 -0.54
N ALA A 77 2.01 5.43 -1.57
CA ALA A 77 2.72 6.71 -1.39
C ALA A 77 1.84 7.77 -0.69
N ILE A 78 0.56 7.85 -1.04
CA ILE A 78 -0.41 8.78 -0.43
C ILE A 78 -0.52 8.54 1.08
N VAL A 79 -0.63 7.28 1.54
CA VAL A 79 -0.74 6.98 2.98
C VAL A 79 0.57 7.19 3.75
N LEU A 80 1.72 7.24 3.07
CA LEU A 80 3.03 7.53 3.68
C LEU A 80 3.32 9.04 3.77
N ALA A 81 2.63 9.86 2.97
CA ALA A 81 2.87 11.30 2.91
C ALA A 81 2.79 12.07 4.24
N PRO A 82 1.97 11.68 5.24
CA PRO A 82 2.00 12.31 6.56
C PRO A 82 3.35 12.20 7.29
N PHE A 83 4.20 11.25 6.89
CA PHE A 83 5.56 11.06 7.42
C PHE A 83 6.66 11.68 6.55
N ALA A 84 6.30 12.30 5.42
CA ALA A 84 7.26 12.98 4.55
C ALA A 84 7.82 14.25 5.22
N PRO A 85 9.00 14.74 4.82
CA PRO A 85 9.56 15.98 5.38
C PRO A 85 8.85 17.26 4.89
N HIS A 86 7.98 17.15 3.88
CA HIS A 86 7.26 18.27 3.26
C HIS A 86 5.90 17.80 2.72
N PRO A 87 4.95 18.72 2.45
CA PRO A 87 3.73 18.38 1.72
C PRO A 87 4.03 17.69 0.39
N VAL A 88 3.23 16.67 0.06
CA VAL A 88 3.34 15.92 -1.19
C VAL A 88 2.06 16.10 -1.98
N GLU A 89 2.21 16.44 -3.26
CA GLU A 89 1.12 16.57 -4.20
C GLU A 89 1.03 15.35 -5.12
N PHE A 90 -0.11 14.67 -5.09
CA PHE A 90 -0.39 13.49 -5.90
C PHE A 90 -1.36 13.89 -7.01
N THR A 91 -0.94 13.73 -8.26
CA THR A 91 -1.63 14.28 -9.44
C THR A 91 -2.14 13.19 -10.37
N GLU A 92 -3.07 13.55 -11.25
CA GLU A 92 -3.63 12.68 -12.30
C GLU A 92 -4.40 11.48 -11.74
N LEU A 93 -5.08 11.69 -10.61
CA LEU A 93 -5.80 10.65 -9.85
C LEU A 93 -7.16 10.26 -10.44
N GLY A 94 -7.58 10.84 -11.57
CA GLY A 94 -8.91 10.61 -12.15
C GLY A 94 -9.23 9.13 -12.41
N ARG A 95 -8.21 8.31 -12.75
CA ARG A 95 -8.41 6.86 -12.92
C ARG A 95 -8.80 6.16 -11.62
N LEU A 96 -8.31 6.62 -10.47
CA LEU A 96 -8.59 6.03 -9.16
C LEU A 96 -10.04 6.27 -8.70
N ARG A 97 -10.70 7.30 -9.24
CA ARG A 97 -12.09 7.66 -8.89
C ARG A 97 -13.14 6.68 -9.42
N VAL A 98 -12.81 5.94 -10.48
CA VAL A 98 -13.74 5.07 -11.24
C VAL A 98 -13.31 3.60 -11.22
N GLN A 99 -12.64 3.18 -10.14
CA GLN A 99 -12.17 1.81 -9.94
C GLN A 99 -13.13 1.05 -9.02
N GLU A 100 -12.65 0.17 -8.15
CA GLU A 100 -13.51 -0.62 -7.25
C GLU A 100 -14.35 0.24 -6.31
N CYS A 101 -13.81 1.39 -5.90
CA CYS A 101 -14.53 2.45 -5.22
C CYS A 101 -14.01 3.82 -5.71
N GLU A 102 -14.60 4.90 -5.18
CA GLU A 102 -14.01 6.24 -5.30
C GLU A 102 -12.78 6.31 -4.37
N ARG A 103 -11.62 5.87 -4.87
CA ARG A 103 -10.40 5.74 -4.06
C ARG A 103 -9.83 7.07 -3.60
N VAL A 104 -10.08 8.17 -4.32
CA VAL A 104 -9.53 9.49 -3.98
C VAL A 104 -10.27 10.04 -2.76
N GLU A 105 -11.59 9.98 -2.80
CA GLU A 105 -12.48 10.31 -1.69
C GLU A 105 -12.23 9.37 -0.50
N ALA A 106 -12.09 8.06 -0.74
CA ALA A 106 -11.80 7.10 0.31
C ALA A 106 -10.46 7.40 1.01
N LEU A 107 -9.37 7.60 0.24
CA LEU A 107 -8.06 7.96 0.79
C LEU A 107 -8.11 9.27 1.59
N ARG A 108 -8.74 10.32 1.04
CA ARG A 108 -8.93 11.59 1.75
C ARG A 108 -9.69 11.37 3.06
N THR A 109 -10.84 10.72 3.00
CA THR A 109 -11.75 10.53 4.14
C THR A 109 -11.08 9.75 5.26
N GLU A 110 -10.46 8.62 4.93
CA GLU A 110 -9.85 7.72 5.91
C GLU A 110 -8.54 8.30 6.47
N LEU A 111 -7.72 9.01 5.67
CA LEU A 111 -6.56 9.73 6.19
C LEU A 111 -6.95 10.90 7.10
N THR A 112 -7.98 11.67 6.73
CA THR A 112 -8.51 12.73 7.60
C THR A 112 -9.07 12.15 8.90
N ARG A 113 -9.68 10.96 8.87
CA ARG A 113 -10.10 10.25 10.08
C ARG A 113 -8.92 9.86 10.97
N CYS A 114 -7.74 9.63 10.41
CA CYS A 114 -6.49 9.44 11.16
C CYS A 114 -5.85 10.75 11.64
N GLY A 115 -6.45 11.91 11.37
CA GLY A 115 -5.93 13.23 11.74
C GLY A 115 -5.02 13.88 10.69
N ALA A 116 -4.84 13.27 9.51
CA ALA A 116 -4.03 13.86 8.45
C ALA A 116 -4.72 15.09 7.85
N ARG A 117 -3.93 16.14 7.56
CA ARG A 117 -4.40 17.27 6.74
C ARG A 117 -4.27 16.90 5.26
N VAL A 118 -5.42 16.72 4.60
CA VAL A 118 -5.51 16.40 3.17
C VAL A 118 -6.34 17.46 2.46
N GLU A 119 -5.81 18.00 1.35
CA GLU A 119 -6.51 18.93 0.48
C GLU A 119 -6.79 18.26 -0.87
N GLU A 120 -8.04 18.29 -1.33
CA GLU A 120 -8.45 17.77 -2.63
C GLU A 120 -8.75 18.93 -3.59
N ARG A 121 -8.20 18.87 -4.81
CA ARG A 121 -8.46 19.85 -5.87
C ARG A 121 -8.52 19.14 -7.22
N GLY A 122 -9.73 18.91 -7.74
CA GLY A 122 -9.90 18.11 -8.96
C GLY A 122 -9.21 16.75 -8.79
N ASP A 123 -8.46 16.27 -9.79
CA ASP A 123 -7.76 14.99 -9.72
C ASP A 123 -6.42 15.02 -8.98
N THR A 124 -6.35 15.82 -7.91
CA THR A 124 -5.15 16.00 -7.10
C THR A 124 -5.46 15.90 -5.61
N LEU A 125 -4.61 15.19 -4.87
CA LEU A 125 -4.54 15.24 -3.42
C LEU A 125 -3.22 15.88 -2.99
N ARG A 126 -3.29 16.87 -2.09
CA ARG A 126 -2.12 17.38 -1.38
C ARG A 126 -2.19 16.93 0.07
N VAL A 127 -1.25 16.10 0.49
CA VAL A 127 -1.16 15.58 1.85
C VAL A 127 -0.02 16.28 2.57
N HIS A 128 -0.31 16.81 3.76
CA HIS A 128 0.68 17.52 4.57
C HIS A 128 1.26 16.60 5.66
N PRO A 129 2.55 16.74 6.00
CA PRO A 129 3.13 16.06 7.14
C PRO A 129 2.43 16.45 8.44
N GLY A 130 2.28 15.50 9.34
CA GLY A 130 1.63 15.77 10.62
C GLY A 130 1.45 14.52 11.48
N PRO A 131 1.13 14.72 12.77
CA PRO A 131 0.81 13.63 13.67
C PRO A 131 -0.46 12.92 13.21
N LEU A 132 -0.51 11.60 13.41
CA LEU A 132 -1.67 10.78 13.16
C LEU A 132 -2.11 10.10 14.45
N HIS A 133 -3.37 9.68 14.48
CA HIS A 133 -3.94 8.85 15.53
C HIS A 133 -4.65 7.62 14.94
N GLY A 134 -4.80 6.58 15.76
CA GLY A 134 -5.54 5.39 15.40
C GLY A 134 -7.00 5.71 15.03
N ALA A 135 -7.52 4.98 14.06
CA ALA A 135 -8.90 5.05 13.61
C ALA A 135 -9.39 3.68 13.13
N GLU A 136 -10.71 3.50 13.10
CA GLU A 136 -11.33 2.40 12.38
C GLU A 136 -11.57 2.80 10.92
N ILE A 137 -11.01 2.02 10.00
CA ILE A 137 -10.95 2.33 8.58
C ILE A 137 -12.00 1.55 7.81
N GLU A 138 -12.79 2.27 7.02
CA GLU A 138 -13.67 1.65 6.03
C GLU A 138 -12.84 1.25 4.80
N THR A 139 -12.98 0.01 4.36
CA THR A 139 -12.20 -0.51 3.21
C THR A 139 -12.96 -0.37 1.90
N TYR A 140 -14.28 -0.11 1.94
CA TYR A 140 -15.11 0.06 0.74
C TYR A 140 -15.08 -1.16 -0.18
N ASN A 141 -14.84 -2.34 0.41
CA ASN A 141 -14.60 -3.60 -0.30
C ASN A 141 -13.40 -3.54 -1.29
N ASP A 142 -12.46 -2.62 -1.05
CA ASP A 142 -11.27 -2.42 -1.85
C ASP A 142 -10.03 -2.95 -1.12
N HIS A 143 -9.49 -4.04 -1.67
CA HIS A 143 -8.25 -4.68 -1.23
C HIS A 143 -7.08 -3.70 -1.02
N ARG A 144 -6.98 -2.63 -1.82
CA ARG A 144 -5.88 -1.67 -1.70
C ARG A 144 -6.07 -0.71 -0.56
N MET A 145 -7.31 -0.29 -0.28
CA MET A 145 -7.60 0.48 0.93
C MET A 145 -7.20 -0.32 2.17
N ALA A 146 -7.57 -1.60 2.22
CA ALA A 146 -7.17 -2.48 3.32
C ALA A 146 -5.64 -2.60 3.46
N MET A 147 -4.93 -2.89 2.37
CA MET A 147 -3.47 -3.07 2.42
C MET A 147 -2.71 -1.76 2.71
N CYS A 148 -3.11 -0.63 2.11
CA CYS A 148 -2.47 0.67 2.39
C CYS A 148 -2.61 1.07 3.86
N PHE A 149 -3.81 0.95 4.43
CA PHE A 149 -4.04 1.32 5.83
C PHE A 149 -3.47 0.28 6.82
N ALA A 150 -3.27 -0.98 6.41
CA ALA A 150 -2.48 -1.93 7.18
C ALA A 150 -1.01 -1.49 7.31
N ILE A 151 -0.42 -0.96 6.23
CA ILE A 151 0.95 -0.39 6.27
C ILE A 151 1.00 0.85 7.16
N LEU A 152 -0.01 1.73 7.12
CA LEU A 152 -0.10 2.87 8.03
C LEU A 152 -0.11 2.43 9.52
N GLY A 153 -0.82 1.34 9.81
CA GLY A 153 -0.90 0.73 11.14
C GLY A 153 0.42 0.20 11.70
N LEU A 154 1.47 0.05 10.88
CA LEU A 154 2.82 -0.28 11.37
C LEU A 154 3.42 0.84 12.23
N LYS A 155 3.02 2.10 11.95
CA LYS A 155 3.54 3.28 12.65
C LYS A 155 2.51 3.95 13.57
N VAL A 156 1.22 3.83 13.23
CA VAL A 156 0.13 4.49 13.96
C VAL A 156 -0.58 3.46 14.87
N PRO A 157 -0.41 3.52 16.19
CA PRO A 157 -1.11 2.62 17.10
C PRO A 157 -2.63 2.82 17.06
N GLY A 158 -3.38 1.74 17.28
CA GLY A 158 -4.84 1.79 17.39
C GLY A 158 -5.61 1.75 16.07
N MET A 159 -4.93 1.49 14.94
CA MET A 159 -5.58 1.28 13.65
C MET A 159 -6.41 -0.01 13.63
N ARG A 160 -7.64 0.07 13.11
CA ARG A 160 -8.55 -1.07 12.90
C ARG A 160 -9.04 -1.05 11.46
N LEU A 161 -9.19 -2.21 10.83
CA LEU A 161 -9.70 -2.32 9.46
C LEU A 161 -11.06 -3.00 9.48
N LYS A 162 -12.06 -2.41 8.82
CA LYS A 162 -13.32 -3.09 8.51
C LYS A 162 -13.14 -3.98 7.29
N ASN A 163 -13.73 -5.17 7.32
CA ASN A 163 -13.66 -6.13 6.20
C ASN A 163 -12.23 -6.35 5.64
N PRO A 164 -11.23 -6.69 6.48
CA PRO A 164 -9.86 -6.91 6.00
C PRO A 164 -9.77 -8.06 5.00
N ALA A 165 -10.73 -9.00 4.98
CA ALA A 165 -10.76 -10.12 4.05
C ALA A 165 -10.89 -9.72 2.56
N CYS A 166 -11.24 -8.46 2.24
CA CYS A 166 -11.28 -7.99 0.84
C CYS A 166 -9.92 -8.09 0.12
N VAL A 167 -8.80 -8.21 0.85
CA VAL A 167 -7.46 -8.44 0.29
C VAL A 167 -7.36 -9.71 -0.57
N LYS A 168 -8.26 -10.68 -0.38
CA LYS A 168 -8.31 -11.93 -1.16
C LYS A 168 -8.42 -11.74 -2.68
N LYS A 169 -8.83 -10.55 -3.13
CA LYS A 169 -8.89 -10.24 -4.57
C LYS A 169 -7.53 -10.36 -5.26
N THR A 170 -6.45 -9.94 -4.61
CA THR A 170 -5.10 -9.95 -5.22
C THR A 170 -4.03 -10.58 -4.33
N PHE A 171 -4.23 -10.56 -3.01
CA PHE A 171 -3.21 -11.00 -2.06
C PHE A 171 -3.84 -11.71 -0.84
N PRO A 172 -4.41 -12.92 -1.01
CA PRO A 172 -5.13 -13.64 0.04
C PRO A 172 -4.35 -13.87 1.33
N ASN A 173 -3.03 -14.07 1.23
CA ASN A 173 -2.13 -14.28 2.36
C ASN A 173 -1.39 -13.01 2.79
N PHE A 174 -1.90 -11.81 2.46
CA PHE A 174 -1.27 -10.54 2.82
C PHE A 174 -0.99 -10.41 4.32
N PHE A 175 -2.00 -10.64 5.18
CA PHE A 175 -1.84 -10.52 6.63
C PHE A 175 -0.94 -11.60 7.23
N GLN A 176 -0.95 -12.81 6.66
CA GLN A 176 0.03 -13.85 6.99
C GLN A 176 1.45 -13.37 6.71
N LYS A 177 1.67 -12.73 5.55
CA LYS A 177 2.97 -12.19 5.15
C LYS A 177 3.43 -11.06 6.05
N LEU A 178 2.53 -10.18 6.52
CA LEU A 178 2.85 -9.15 7.50
C LEU A 178 3.22 -9.75 8.87
N ALA A 179 2.47 -10.76 9.33
CA ALA A 179 2.63 -11.35 10.65
C ALA A 179 3.82 -12.32 10.76
N ALA A 180 4.21 -12.96 9.64
CA ALA A 180 5.34 -13.87 9.63
C ALA A 180 6.62 -13.21 10.19
N PRO A 181 7.43 -13.92 10.98
CA PRO A 181 8.62 -13.35 11.59
C PRO A 181 9.67 -12.99 10.52
N PRO A 182 10.52 -11.97 10.77
CA PRO A 182 11.72 -11.75 9.96
C PRO A 182 12.59 -13.03 9.91
N PRO A 183 13.21 -13.34 8.75
CA PRO A 183 13.25 -12.55 7.51
C PRO A 183 12.07 -12.79 6.55
N HIS A 184 11.08 -13.60 6.92
CA HIS A 184 10.01 -14.04 6.01
C HIS A 184 8.78 -13.13 5.99
N GLY A 185 8.68 -12.20 6.94
CA GLY A 185 7.66 -11.16 7.04
C GLY A 185 8.12 -10.01 7.94
N LEU A 186 7.17 -9.21 8.44
CA LEU A 186 7.46 -8.02 9.27
C LEU A 186 7.28 -8.26 10.78
N GLY A 187 6.84 -9.45 11.20
CA GLY A 187 6.62 -9.78 12.61
C GLY A 187 5.48 -9.00 13.27
N VAL A 188 4.48 -8.59 12.47
CA VAL A 188 3.37 -7.74 12.95
C VAL A 188 2.42 -8.54 13.83
N LEU A 189 2.12 -8.00 15.02
CA LEU A 189 1.10 -8.55 15.89
C LEU A 189 -0.29 -8.03 15.51
N LEU A 190 -1.10 -8.89 14.90
CA LEU A 190 -2.50 -8.59 14.57
C LEU A 190 -3.42 -9.11 15.69
N ARG A 191 -4.45 -8.33 16.02
CA ARG A 191 -5.37 -8.63 17.13
C ARG A 191 -6.82 -8.58 16.67
N ASP A 192 -7.63 -9.45 17.26
CA ASP A 192 -9.08 -9.39 17.12
C ASP A 192 -9.61 -8.11 17.82
N PRO A 193 -10.41 -7.27 17.14
CA PRO A 193 -10.83 -5.98 17.68
C PRO A 193 -11.85 -6.07 18.82
N SER A 194 -12.52 -7.23 18.98
CA SER A 194 -13.56 -7.46 20.00
C SER A 194 -12.97 -8.05 21.29
N THR A 195 -12.02 -8.97 21.17
CA THR A 195 -11.41 -9.68 22.30
C THR A 195 -10.02 -9.17 22.66
N GLY A 196 -9.36 -8.44 21.75
CA GLY A 196 -7.98 -7.97 21.91
C GLY A 196 -6.92 -9.08 21.81
N ARG A 197 -7.33 -10.33 21.61
CA ARG A 197 -6.42 -11.48 21.52
C ARG A 197 -5.56 -11.39 20.25
N PRO A 198 -4.31 -11.85 20.28
CA PRO A 198 -3.54 -12.13 19.07
C PRO A 198 -4.28 -13.11 18.15
N LEU A 199 -4.27 -12.84 16.85
CA LEU A 199 -4.74 -13.75 15.82
C LEU A 199 -3.63 -14.75 15.46
N ALA A 200 -3.98 -16.03 15.35
CA ALA A 200 -3.07 -17.07 14.89
C ALA A 200 -2.85 -16.99 13.37
N HIS A 201 -1.74 -17.55 12.88
CA HIS A 201 -1.32 -17.40 11.49
C HIS A 201 -2.34 -17.98 10.48
N ASP A 202 -2.99 -19.08 10.82
CA ASP A 202 -4.06 -19.71 10.02
C ASP A 202 -5.32 -18.85 9.93
N GLU A 203 -5.62 -18.05 10.97
CA GLU A 203 -6.76 -17.11 11.00
C GLU A 203 -6.53 -15.87 10.12
N LEU A 204 -5.31 -15.64 9.65
CA LEU A 204 -4.93 -14.47 8.84
C LEU A 204 -5.06 -14.70 7.33
N LEU A 205 -5.44 -15.90 6.89
CA LEU A 205 -5.73 -16.17 5.49
C LEU A 205 -7.10 -15.60 5.13
N ALA A 206 -7.14 -14.69 4.15
CA ALA A 206 -8.41 -14.17 3.65
C ALA A 206 -9.07 -15.20 2.72
N THR A 207 -10.14 -15.84 3.21
CA THR A 207 -10.96 -16.82 2.48
C THR A 207 -12.23 -16.21 1.90
#